data_AF-A0A524M5G4-F1
#
_entry.id   AF-A0A524M5G4-F1
#
_cell.length_a   1.000
_cell.length_b   1.000
_cell.length_c   1.000
_cell.angle_alpha   90.00
_cell.angle_beta   90.00
_cell.angle_gamma   90.00
#
_symmetry.space_group_name_H-M   'P 1'
#
loop_
_entity.id
_entity.type
_entity.pdbx_description
1 polymer ?
#
loop_
_entity_poly.entity_id
_entity_poly.type
_entity_poly.pdbx_seq_one_letter_code
_entity_poly.pdbx_strand_id
1 'polypeptide(L)'
;MSTRVRFDVRDLVLVALLSAVGGVLSTYVGYLGNLINRLFGVPFGAGQLIAGVHVLWPLLARAIIRKFGSGTMTGLIKGLVEFLSGGTHGIVIVLISLIEGLFV
;
A
#
# COMPACT_ATOMS: atom_id res chain seq x y z
N MET A 1 20.20 6.22 -25.28
CA MET A 1 18.89 6.85 -25.55
C MET A 1 17.94 6.50 -24.42
N SER A 2 17.63 7.44 -23.52
CA SER A 2 16.66 7.23 -22.44
C SER A 2 15.27 7.54 -22.97
N THR A 3 14.53 6.51 -23.39
CA THR A 3 13.09 6.63 -23.66
C THR A 3 12.39 6.79 -22.31
N ARG A 4 12.07 8.03 -21.91
CA ARG A 4 11.22 8.27 -20.74
C ARG A 4 9.85 7.65 -21.01
N VAL A 5 9.58 6.51 -20.40
CA VAL A 5 8.27 5.86 -20.44
C VAL A 5 7.31 6.76 -19.66
N ARG A 6 6.41 7.45 -20.37
CA ARG A 6 5.41 8.36 -19.76
C ARG A 6 4.20 7.56 -19.29
N PHE A 7 3.56 8.03 -18.22
CA PHE A 7 2.28 7.50 -17.75
C PHE A 7 1.14 8.04 -18.60
N ASP A 8 0.24 7.14 -19.01
CA ASP A 8 -0.99 7.50 -19.70
C ASP A 8 -2.12 7.67 -18.69
N VAL A 9 -3.23 8.30 -19.11
CA VAL A 9 -4.41 8.50 -18.25
C VAL A 9 -4.88 7.17 -17.64
N ARG A 10 -4.89 6.10 -18.43
CA ARG A 10 -5.23 4.75 -17.96
C ARG A 10 -4.35 4.32 -16.78
N ASP A 11 -3.05 4.59 -16.83
CA ASP A 11 -2.15 4.18 -15.76
C ASP A 11 -2.38 4.97 -14.49
N LEU A 12 -2.60 6.28 -14.61
CA LEU A 12 -2.92 7.15 -13.47
C LEU A 12 -4.23 6.72 -12.81
N VAL A 13 -5.23 6.37 -13.61
CA VAL A 13 -6.51 5.83 -13.12
C VAL A 13 -6.31 4.49 -12.42
N LEU A 14 -5.47 3.60 -12.95
CA LEU A 14 -5.15 2.33 -12.30
C LEU A 14 -4.42 2.52 -10.97
N VAL A 15 -3.45 3.44 -10.91
CA VAL A 15 -2.79 3.84 -9.66
C VAL A 15 -3.82 4.35 -8.66
N ALA A 16 -4.70 5.27 -9.06
CA ALA A 16 -5.73 5.84 -8.19
C ALA A 16 -6.70 4.77 -7.67
N LEU A 17 -7.20 3.89 -8.54
CA LEU A 17 -8.12 2.80 -8.19
C LEU A 17 -7.49 1.83 -7.19
N LEU A 18 -6.28 1.33 -7.49
CA LEU A 18 -5.57 0.40 -6.62
C LEU A 18 -5.20 1.05 -5.28
N SER A 19 -4.84 2.33 -5.29
CA SER A 19 -4.52 3.07 -4.07
C SER A 19 -5.75 3.30 -3.19
N ALA A 20 -6.88 3.66 -3.78
CA ALA A 20 -8.13 3.90 -3.06
C ALA A 20 -8.63 2.61 -2.40
N VAL A 21 -8.73 1.53 -3.17
CA VAL A 21 -9.15 0.23 -2.66
C VAL A 21 -8.15 -0.30 -1.64
N GLY A 22 -6.85 -0.22 -1.95
CA GLY A 22 -5.80 -0.75 -1.09
C GLY A 22 -5.66 0.00 0.23
N GLY A 23 -5.69 1.32 0.23
CA GLY A 23 -5.57 2.11 1.47
C GLY A 23 -6.74 1.90 2.42
N VAL A 24 -7.97 1.84 1.89
CA VAL A 24 -9.17 1.57 2.70
C VAL A 24 -9.13 0.15 3.28
N LEU A 25 -8.82 -0.86 2.46
CA LEU A 25 -8.74 -2.24 2.94
C LEU A 25 -7.59 -2.45 3.94
N SER A 26 -6.43 -1.82 3.71
CA SER A 26 -5.30 -1.88 4.64
C SER A 26 -5.63 -1.27 6.01
N THR A 27 -6.49 -0.25 6.07
CA THR A 27 -7.01 0.28 7.35
C THR A 27 -7.72 -0.80 8.16
N TYR A 28 -8.64 -1.54 7.51
CA TYR A 28 -9.36 -2.65 8.16
C TYR A 28 -8.44 -3.79 8.56
N VAL A 29 -7.44 -4.09 7.73
CA VAL A 29 -6.39 -5.06 8.04
C VAL A 29 -5.62 -4.64 9.30
N GLY A 30 -5.28 -3.37 9.44
CA GLY A 30 -4.62 -2.83 10.63
C GLY A 30 -5.46 -3.01 11.90
N TYR A 31 -6.76 -2.75 11.82
CA TYR A 31 -7.68 -3.02 12.94
C TYR A 31 -7.75 -4.50 13.30
N LEU A 32 -7.83 -5.38 12.30
CA LEU A 32 -7.88 -6.82 12.51
C LEU A 32 -6.58 -7.35 13.15
N GLY A 33 -5.42 -6.87 12.68
CA GLY A 33 -4.13 -7.20 13.27
C GLY A 33 -4.04 -6.79 14.74
N ASN A 34 -4.54 -5.60 15.07
CA ASN A 34 -4.61 -5.14 16.45
C ASN A 34 -5.57 -5.95 17.32
N LEU A 35 -6.72 -6.35 16.78
CA LEU A 35 -7.66 -7.22 17.49
C LEU A 35 -7.01 -8.57 17.83
N ILE A 36 -6.35 -9.21 16.86
CA ILE A 36 -5.66 -10.49 17.08
C ILE A 36 -4.54 -10.33 18.12
N ASN A 37 -3.74 -9.26 18.03
CA ASN A 37 -2.70 -8.97 19.04
C ASN A 37 -3.28 -8.86 20.45
N ARG A 38 -4.45 -8.22 20.61
CA ARG A 38 -5.12 -8.07 21.92
C ARG A 38 -5.72 -9.38 22.43
N LEU A 39 -6.30 -10.19 21.56
CA LEU A 39 -6.96 -11.44 21.94
C LEU A 39 -5.98 -12.55 22.31
N PHE A 40 -4.90 -12.68 21.53
CA PHE A 40 -3.96 -13.79 21.67
C PHE A 40 -2.63 -13.38 22.31
N GLY A 41 -2.48 -12.10 22.66
CA GLY A 41 -1.30 -11.57 23.35
C GLY A 41 -0.01 -11.71 22.55
N VAL A 42 -0.08 -11.95 21.23
CA VAL A 42 1.09 -12.20 20.39
C VAL A 42 1.86 -10.90 20.23
N PRO A 43 3.00 -10.73 20.92
CA PRO A 43 3.79 -9.52 20.76
C PRO A 43 4.46 -9.64 19.38
N PHE A 44 4.24 -8.67 18.50
CA PHE A 44 4.92 -8.55 17.20
C PHE A 44 4.65 -9.66 16.15
N GLY A 45 3.54 -10.41 16.24
CA GLY A 45 3.27 -11.51 15.29
C GLY A 45 2.08 -11.32 14.36
N ALA A 46 0.91 -10.92 14.88
CA ALA A 46 -0.31 -10.93 14.05
C ALA A 46 -0.31 -9.83 12.98
N GLY A 47 0.27 -8.66 13.27
CA GLY A 47 0.42 -7.60 12.27
C GLY A 47 1.36 -7.98 11.12
N GLN A 48 2.41 -8.76 11.39
CA GLN A 48 3.39 -9.18 10.39
C GLN A 48 2.84 -10.25 9.43
N LEU A 49 2.01 -11.17 9.93
CA LEU A 49 1.33 -12.16 9.08
C LEU A 49 0.45 -11.50 8.01
N ILE A 50 -0.07 -10.30 8.29
CA ILE A 50 -0.97 -9.57 7.38
C ILE A 50 -0.24 -8.38 6.71
N ALA A 51 1.03 -8.15 7.03
CA ALA A 51 1.85 -7.09 6.43
C ALA A 51 2.00 -7.29 4.91
N GLY A 52 2.09 -8.53 4.44
CA GLY A 52 2.17 -8.83 3.00
C GLY A 52 0.98 -8.31 2.17
N VAL A 53 -0.19 -8.11 2.79
CA VAL A 53 -1.37 -7.53 2.13
C VAL A 53 -1.15 -6.07 1.74
N HIS A 54 -0.28 -5.34 2.45
CA HIS A 54 0.00 -3.93 2.17
C HIS A 54 0.83 -3.78 0.89
N VAL A 55 1.79 -4.69 0.67
CA VAL A 55 2.67 -4.74 -0.50
C VAL A 55 1.95 -5.28 -1.75
N LEU A 56 0.86 -6.04 -1.58
CA LEU A 56 0.08 -6.57 -2.70
C LEU A 56 -0.38 -5.47 -3.66
N TRP A 57 -0.80 -4.32 -3.16
CA TRP A 57 -1.33 -3.22 -3.96
C TRP A 57 -0.29 -2.58 -4.89
N PRO A 58 0.88 -2.10 -4.40
CA PRO A 58 1.93 -1.61 -5.28
C PRO A 58 2.48 -2.69 -6.21
N LEU A 59 2.48 -3.97 -5.80
CA LEU A 59 2.87 -5.09 -6.66
C LEU A 59 1.91 -5.31 -7.82
N LEU A 60 0.61 -5.29 -7.57
CA LEU A 60 -0.40 -5.36 -8.64
C LEU A 60 -0.27 -4.18 -9.59
N ALA A 61 -0.05 -2.98 -9.08
CA ALA A 61 0.16 -1.81 -9.94
C ALA A 61 1.41 -1.95 -10.81
N ARG A 62 2.53 -2.45 -10.25
CA ARG A 62 3.74 -2.75 -11.01
C ARG A 62 3.51 -3.81 -12.08
N ALA A 63 2.81 -4.89 -11.74
CA ALA A 63 2.53 -6.01 -12.64
C ALA A 63 1.59 -5.63 -13.79
N ILE A 64 0.55 -4.83 -13.51
CA ILE A 64 -0.47 -4.45 -14.50
C ILE A 64 0.02 -3.31 -15.41
N ILE A 65 0.58 -2.24 -14.83
CA ILE A 65 1.00 -1.04 -15.58
C ILE A 65 2.33 -1.29 -16.30
N ARG A 66 3.21 -2.12 -15.72
CA ARG A 66 4.52 -2.51 -16.28
C ARG A 66 5.48 -1.34 -16.55
N LYS A 67 5.20 -0.13 -16.04
CA LYS A 67 6.08 1.04 -16.11
C LYS A 67 6.88 1.20 -14.80
N PHE A 68 8.10 1.71 -14.90
CA PHE A 68 8.94 1.97 -13.71
C PHE A 68 8.30 3.08 -12.86
N GLY A 69 8.32 2.91 -11.54
CA GLY A 69 7.73 3.86 -10.58
C GLY A 69 6.21 3.72 -10.36
N SER A 70 5.51 2.83 -11.08
CA SER A 70 4.07 2.62 -10.85
C SER A 70 3.77 2.02 -9.48
N GLY A 71 4.62 1.10 -9.00
CA GLY A 71 4.56 0.58 -7.64
C GLY A 71 4.76 1.68 -6.60
N THR A 72 5.78 2.53 -6.80
CA THR A 72 6.12 3.62 -5.87
C THR A 72 5.01 4.64 -5.77
N MET A 73 4.43 5.05 -6.90
CA MET A 73 3.33 6.01 -6.93
C MET A 73 2.07 5.44 -6.27
N THR A 74 1.81 4.15 -6.48
CA THR A 74 0.71 3.45 -5.80
C THR A 74 0.94 3.35 -4.31
N GLY A 75 2.14 2.96 -3.87
CA GLY A 75 2.49 2.87 -2.45
C GLY A 75 2.31 4.19 -1.73
N LEU A 76 2.80 5.30 -2.31
CA LEU A 76 2.65 6.64 -1.73
C LEU A 76 1.17 7.05 -1.59
N ILE A 77 0.39 6.95 -2.67
CA ILE A 77 -1.01 7.38 -2.67
C ILE A 77 -1.86 6.46 -1.78
N LYS A 78 -1.64 5.15 -1.84
CA LYS A 78 -2.27 4.16 -0.96
C LYS A 78 -1.99 4.47 0.52
N GLY A 79 -0.74 4.77 0.87
CA GLY A 79 -0.37 5.14 2.24
C GLY A 79 -1.08 6.42 2.71
N LEU A 80 -1.22 7.42 1.84
CA LEU A 80 -2.00 8.63 2.13
C LEU A 80 -3.49 8.30 2.34
N VAL A 81 -4.08 7.46 1.48
CA VAL A 81 -5.47 7.01 1.65
C VAL A 81 -5.64 6.30 2.99
N GLU A 82 -4.77 5.36 3.33
CA GLU A 82 -4.82 4.61 4.59
C GLU A 82 -4.71 5.51 5.82
N PHE A 83 -3.82 6.51 5.76
CA PHE A 83 -3.70 7.52 6.81
C PHE A 83 -5.01 8.32 6.96
N LEU A 84 -5.56 8.81 5.85
CA LEU A 84 -6.78 9.62 5.83
C LEU A 84 -8.04 8.82 6.20
N SER A 85 -8.06 7.51 5.98
CA SER A 85 -9.15 6.62 6.39
C SER A 85 -9.08 6.20 7.87
N GLY A 86 -8.12 6.72 8.65
CA GLY A 86 -8.02 6.47 10.09
C GLY A 86 -7.16 5.25 10.45
N GLY A 87 -6.18 4.90 9.61
CA GLY A 87 -5.24 3.80 9.84
C GLY A 87 -4.59 3.82 11.23
N THR A 88 -4.41 2.65 11.82
CA THR A 88 -3.88 2.46 13.18
C THR A 88 -2.44 2.94 13.36
N HIS A 89 -1.72 3.13 12.26
CA HIS A 89 -0.29 3.43 12.23
C HIS A 89 0.00 4.94 12.09
N GLY A 90 -1.04 5.79 11.95
CA GLY A 90 -0.87 7.23 11.77
C GLY A 90 -0.04 7.59 10.53
N ILE A 91 0.65 8.72 10.55
CA ILE A 91 1.40 9.24 9.39
C ILE A 91 2.55 8.32 8.95
N VAL A 92 3.06 7.46 9.86
CA VAL A 92 4.17 6.53 9.59
C VAL A 92 3.82 5.56 8.45
N ILE A 93 2.53 5.24 8.27
CA ILE A 93 2.08 4.33 7.21
C ILE A 93 2.34 4.84 5.80
N VAL A 94 2.36 6.16 5.63
CA VAL A 94 2.68 6.80 4.35
C VAL A 94 4.12 6.52 3.97
N LEU A 95 5.02 6.63 4.95
CA LEU A 95 6.45 6.44 4.78
C LEU A 95 6.78 4.95 4.54
N ILE A 96 6.14 4.05 5.30
CA ILE A 96 6.26 2.60 5.08
C ILE A 96 5.72 2.21 3.70
N SER A 97 4.52 2.66 3.32
CA SER A 97 3.92 2.31 2.02
C SER A 97 4.73 2.89 0.84
N LEU A 98 5.38 4.05 1.02
CA LEU A 98 6.32 4.57 0.04
C LEU A 98 7.53 3.64 -0.14
N ILE A 99 8.11 3.16 0.96
CA ILE A 99 9.22 2.20 0.94
C ILE A 99 8.79 0.90 0.27
N GLU A 100 7.63 0.34 0.65
CA GLU A 100 7.07 -0.86 0.02
C GLU A 100 6.95 -0.67 -1.50
N GLY A 101 6.39 0.45 -1.95
CA GLY A 101 6.26 0.75 -3.38
C GLY A 101 7.60 1.03 -4.08
N LEU A 102 8.65 1.43 -3.37
CA LEU A 102 9.97 1.66 -3.95
C LEU A 102 10.70 0.33 -4.25
N PHE A 103 10.48 -0.69 -3.41
CA PHE A 103 11.12 -1.99 -3.52
C PHE A 103 10.44 -2.96 -4.51
N VAL A 104 9.33 -2.55 -5.12
CA VAL A 104 8.51 -3.36 -6.03
C VAL A 104 8.58 -2.85 -7.47
#